data_AF-A0AA39XBI5-F1
#
_entry.id   AF-A0AA39XBI5-F1
#
_cell.length_a   1.000
_cell.length_b   1.000
_cell.length_c   1.000
_cell.angle_alpha   90.00
_cell.angle_beta   90.00
_cell.angle_gamma   90.00
#
_symmetry.space_group_name_H-M   'P 1'
#
loop_
_entity.id
_entity.type
_entity.pdbx_description
1 polymer ?
#
loop_
_entity_poly.entity_id
_entity_poly.type
_entity_poly.pdbx_seq_one_letter_code
_entity_poly.pdbx_strand_id
1 'polypeptide(L)'
;MIASALVFLMIPSLSLIYAGLGNRSFALTLFRLPVVTAAFIGLQWVFWGYALAFTDSGFWWGGEKRANALQDVLARPISTGDSPGGSPIPELVYVVYEGMFACFTAAVVCGGTMHRARPARFIVFITLWSLLVYIPIARWSWSPYGWSRLYGTLDFAGGTPVHIVSGTTVAAFAMFCSVESKASLGEFISIATGRAWRRTVYFWKNVWSALSTVIRIIVKIIAWIITCGNVRLRRPNEPEDEPEDEPPGIHDVDDTSAVFQPYNVNYIVLGTALLWFGWAGFNGGSALGANLRAVSAWASTHFAACAGGVTGMFWIWLYKAMPDDNASDAGSQQSGEGSGASRRRHADRRRTFDDLSAVYFCDGAISGLVAITPAAGYVPVWSAPIFGIVSAILVNLLKNETRIYLRHDPLQVFAVHAGGGLVGMGLTAFFADPVTIGLDGHSTIPHPEYTMGKRFGFQLVDGLSGMCYTFVMSLAILYFMKLVASIFMSTPWKQIAVYDDENRLEDEFQATISQQWRSDLDPLGRIHASPVQRERQRPVAIPMRPIHGSQTQSPGSSPKLTPVGSEQHGYYA
;
A
#
# COMPACT_ATOMS: atom_id res chain seq x y z
N MET A 1 2.13 18.74 21.15
CA MET A 1 3.57 18.87 20.80
C MET A 1 4.30 17.54 20.71
N ILE A 2 4.46 16.75 21.79
CA ILE A 2 5.12 15.43 21.70
C ILE A 2 4.40 14.53 20.68
N ALA A 3 3.06 14.48 20.73
CA ALA A 3 2.25 13.76 19.76
C ALA A 3 2.54 14.21 18.30
N SER A 4 2.69 15.52 18.05
CA SER A 4 3.06 16.06 16.74
C SER A 4 4.42 15.55 16.26
N ALA A 5 5.42 15.49 17.15
CA ALA A 5 6.75 14.95 16.82
C ALA A 5 6.71 13.44 16.52
N LEU A 6 5.85 12.69 17.23
CA LEU A 6 5.63 11.27 16.96
C LEU A 6 4.95 11.05 15.61
N VAL A 7 3.97 11.88 15.22
CA VAL A 7 3.38 11.80 13.88
C VAL A 7 4.41 12.18 12.80
N PHE A 8 5.24 13.18 13.05
CA PHE A 8 6.33 13.53 12.14
C PHE A 8 7.29 12.34 11.90
N LEU A 9 7.63 11.59 12.95
CA LEU A 9 8.46 10.39 12.86
C LEU A 9 7.87 9.31 11.94
N MET A 10 6.55 9.26 11.77
CA MET A 10 5.89 8.29 10.89
C MET A 10 6.26 8.50 9.41
N ILE A 11 6.60 9.72 9.00
CA ILE A 11 6.97 10.03 7.61
C ILE A 11 8.26 9.32 7.17
N PRO A 12 9.42 9.48 7.86
CA PRO A 12 10.62 8.70 7.53
C PRO A 12 10.45 7.20 7.83
N SER A 13 9.49 6.82 8.68
CA SER A 13 9.15 5.41 8.90
C SER A 13 8.50 4.77 7.66
N LEU A 14 7.58 5.47 6.99
CA LEU A 14 7.02 5.06 5.71
C LEU A 14 8.11 4.95 4.63
N SER A 15 9.03 5.91 4.58
CA SER A 15 10.20 5.87 3.70
C SER A 15 10.99 4.57 3.84
N LEU A 16 11.20 4.08 5.06
CA LEU A 16 11.86 2.78 5.32
C LEU A 16 11.02 1.59 4.84
N ILE A 17 9.72 1.58 5.13
CA ILE A 17 8.81 0.50 4.69
C ILE A 17 8.78 0.42 3.16
N TYR A 18 8.60 1.56 2.49
CA TYR A 18 8.57 1.63 1.03
C TYR A 18 9.90 1.25 0.41
N ALA A 19 11.04 1.70 0.97
CA ALA A 19 12.36 1.29 0.52
C ALA A 19 12.61 -0.21 0.72
N GLY A 20 12.11 -0.80 1.81
CA GLY A 20 12.25 -2.22 2.10
C GLY A 20 11.38 -3.12 1.23
N LEU A 21 10.19 -2.64 0.85
CA LEU A 21 9.31 -3.33 -0.09
C LEU A 21 9.80 -3.15 -1.54
N GLY A 22 10.07 -1.91 -1.97
CA GLY A 22 10.43 -1.57 -3.35
C GLY A 22 11.79 -2.09 -3.81
N ASN A 23 12.14 -1.85 -5.09
CA ASN A 23 13.37 -2.39 -5.69
C ASN A 23 14.65 -1.61 -5.28
N ARG A 24 15.81 -2.30 -5.28
CA ARG A 24 17.14 -1.74 -4.96
C ARG A 24 17.45 -0.41 -5.65
N SER A 25 17.23 -0.35 -6.97
CA SER A 25 17.55 0.84 -7.78
C SER A 25 16.69 2.05 -7.43
N PHE A 26 15.59 1.84 -6.70
CA PHE A 26 14.64 2.90 -6.37
C PHE A 26 14.62 3.26 -4.87
N ALA A 27 15.42 2.58 -4.04
CA ALA A 27 15.42 2.73 -2.59
C ALA A 27 15.72 4.18 -2.12
N LEU A 28 16.60 4.90 -2.82
CA LEU A 28 16.92 6.30 -2.47
C LEU A 28 15.76 7.25 -2.76
N THR A 29 15.08 7.09 -3.89
CA THR A 29 13.87 7.85 -4.20
C THR A 29 12.72 7.47 -3.26
N LEU A 30 12.62 6.17 -2.91
CA LEU A 30 11.68 5.65 -1.91
C LEU A 30 11.85 6.30 -0.55
N PHE A 31 13.10 6.59 -0.19
CA PHE A 31 13.42 7.23 1.06
C PHE A 31 13.16 8.75 1.04
N ARG A 32 13.55 9.45 -0.02
CA ARG A 32 13.56 10.92 -0.09
C ARG A 32 12.19 11.53 -0.39
N LEU A 33 11.38 10.92 -1.27
CA LEU A 33 10.15 11.55 -1.77
C LEU A 33 9.10 11.83 -0.68
N PRO A 34 8.81 10.92 0.28
CA PRO A 34 7.87 11.21 1.37
C PRO A 34 8.31 12.38 2.25
N VAL A 35 9.61 12.51 2.54
CA VAL A 35 10.17 13.59 3.37
C VAL A 35 10.09 14.94 2.64
N VAL A 36 10.47 14.98 1.36
CA VAL A 36 10.36 16.19 0.54
C VAL A 36 8.89 16.61 0.41
N THR A 37 8.00 15.66 0.14
CA THR A 37 6.56 15.90 0.04
C THR A 37 6.00 16.50 1.33
N ALA A 38 6.37 15.95 2.49
CA ALA A 38 5.98 16.49 3.78
C ALA A 38 6.45 17.94 3.99
N ALA A 39 7.64 18.31 3.52
CA ALA A 39 8.11 19.70 3.60
C ALA A 39 7.24 20.66 2.77
N PHE A 40 6.91 20.29 1.53
CA PHE A 40 6.03 21.10 0.66
C PHE A 40 4.62 21.24 1.24
N ILE A 41 4.05 20.14 1.71
CA ILE A 41 2.71 20.15 2.32
C ILE A 41 2.71 20.90 3.65
N GLY A 42 3.76 20.80 4.46
CA GLY A 42 3.91 21.57 5.69
C GLY A 42 3.93 23.07 5.44
N LEU A 43 4.64 23.52 4.39
CA LEU A 43 4.63 24.92 3.99
C LEU A 43 3.23 25.36 3.51
N GLN A 44 2.61 24.60 2.60
CA GLN A 44 1.24 24.87 2.14
C GLN A 44 0.24 24.96 3.31
N TRP A 45 0.38 24.07 4.30
CA TRP A 45 -0.46 24.02 5.48
C TRP A 45 -0.43 25.33 6.26
N VAL A 46 0.76 25.88 6.48
CA VAL A 46 0.99 27.15 7.16
C VAL A 46 0.43 28.33 6.36
N PHE A 47 0.61 28.35 5.04
CA PHE A 47 0.15 29.47 4.21
C PHE A 47 -1.37 29.61 4.16
N TRP A 48 -2.10 28.50 3.96
CA TRP A 48 -3.56 28.53 3.90
C TRP A 48 -4.23 27.22 4.27
N GLY A 49 -3.51 26.08 4.31
CA GLY A 49 -4.15 24.78 4.52
C GLY A 49 -4.91 24.67 5.84
N TYR A 50 -4.31 25.14 6.95
CA TYR A 50 -5.00 25.20 8.25
C TYR A 50 -6.24 26.10 8.19
N ALA A 51 -6.11 27.30 7.60
CA ALA A 51 -7.20 28.24 7.47
C ALA A 51 -8.39 27.61 6.71
N LEU A 52 -8.11 27.02 5.55
CA LEU A 52 -9.13 26.39 4.71
C LEU A 52 -9.79 25.17 5.36
N ALA A 53 -9.06 24.40 6.17
CA ALA A 53 -9.59 23.21 6.83
C ALA A 53 -10.44 23.57 8.07
N PHE A 54 -9.89 24.37 8.99
CA PHE A 54 -10.37 24.43 10.38
C PHE A 54 -10.98 25.76 10.81
N THR A 55 -10.89 26.83 10.02
CA THR A 55 -11.49 28.12 10.39
C THR A 55 -12.91 28.31 9.87
N ASP A 56 -13.55 29.36 10.37
CA ASP A 56 -14.92 29.73 10.06
C ASP A 56 -15.02 30.27 8.62
N SER A 57 -15.48 29.46 7.69
CA SER A 57 -16.25 29.93 6.54
C SER A 57 -16.93 28.75 5.86
N GLY A 58 -18.17 28.92 5.40
CA GLY A 58 -18.85 27.99 4.48
C GLY A 58 -19.00 26.52 4.91
N PHE A 59 -19.82 25.81 4.15
CA PHE A 59 -20.01 24.36 4.29
C PHE A 59 -18.83 23.56 3.73
N TRP A 60 -18.30 24.00 2.58
CA TRP A 60 -17.34 23.23 1.78
C TRP A 60 -15.88 23.70 1.93
N TRP A 61 -15.64 25.00 2.20
CA TRP A 61 -14.31 25.59 2.34
C TRP A 61 -14.26 26.61 3.48
N GLY A 62 -13.33 26.43 4.42
CA GLY A 62 -12.87 27.44 5.38
C GLY A 62 -12.05 28.56 4.70
N GLY A 63 -11.42 29.43 5.49
CA GLY A 63 -10.48 30.42 4.94
C GLY A 63 -10.56 31.81 5.55
N GLU A 64 -10.69 31.92 6.87
CA GLU A 64 -10.55 33.22 7.51
C GLU A 64 -9.16 33.81 7.22
N LYS A 65 -9.13 35.05 6.71
CA LYS A 65 -7.88 35.73 6.35
C LYS A 65 -6.88 35.80 7.50
N ARG A 66 -7.38 35.87 8.75
CA ARG A 66 -6.58 35.90 9.97
C ARG A 66 -5.63 34.71 10.11
N ALA A 67 -6.03 33.55 9.58
CA ALA A 67 -5.31 32.30 9.80
C ALA A 67 -4.35 31.97 8.64
N ASN A 68 -4.46 32.70 7.53
CA ASN A 68 -3.51 32.58 6.43
C ASN A 68 -2.12 33.02 6.89
N ALA A 69 -1.10 32.24 6.54
CA ALA A 69 0.28 32.43 6.94
C ALA A 69 0.46 32.62 8.46
N LEU A 70 -0.47 32.07 9.26
CA LEU A 70 -0.50 32.18 10.73
C LEU A 70 -0.48 33.62 11.26
N GLN A 71 -1.05 34.58 10.52
CA GLN A 71 -1.03 36.01 10.85
C GLN A 71 -1.57 36.33 12.25
N ASP A 72 -2.67 35.68 12.64
CA ASP A 72 -3.29 35.80 13.97
C ASP A 72 -3.65 34.40 14.50
N VAL A 73 -2.62 33.55 14.59
CA VAL A 73 -2.71 32.17 15.09
C VAL A 73 -1.57 31.94 16.09
N LEU A 74 -1.90 32.05 17.38
CA LEU A 74 -0.93 31.81 18.46
C LEU A 74 -1.59 31.12 19.66
N ALA A 75 -2.13 31.91 20.59
CA ALA A 75 -2.59 31.46 21.90
C ALA A 75 -4.13 31.39 22.01
N ARG A 76 -4.85 31.61 20.92
CA ARG A 76 -6.32 31.52 20.91
C ARG A 76 -6.73 30.12 21.39
N PRO A 77 -7.64 30.00 22.37
CA PRO A 77 -8.06 28.71 22.87
C PRO A 77 -8.90 28.00 21.80
N ILE A 78 -8.49 26.80 21.40
CA ILE A 78 -9.32 25.88 20.64
C ILE A 78 -9.89 24.87 21.63
N SER A 79 -11.21 24.88 21.79
CA SER A 79 -11.91 23.82 22.53
C SER A 79 -12.15 22.67 21.56
N THR A 80 -11.60 21.50 21.88
CA THR A 80 -11.55 20.36 20.96
C THR A 80 -12.45 19.20 21.38
N GLY A 81 -13.37 19.41 22.33
CA GLY A 81 -14.39 18.43 22.69
C GLY A 81 -15.68 18.61 21.89
N ASP A 82 -16.47 17.54 21.76
CA ASP A 82 -17.86 17.62 21.28
C ASP A 82 -18.80 18.33 22.29
N SER A 83 -18.23 18.92 23.34
CA SER A 83 -18.92 19.67 24.39
C SER A 83 -17.98 20.72 25.03
N PRO A 84 -18.53 21.81 25.62
CA PRO A 84 -17.77 22.99 26.04
C PRO A 84 -16.78 22.80 27.20
N GLY A 85 -16.63 21.59 27.74
CA GLY A 85 -15.89 21.31 28.98
C GLY A 85 -14.42 20.91 28.82
N GLY A 86 -13.91 20.81 27.59
CA GLY A 86 -12.52 20.42 27.36
C GLY A 86 -11.52 21.51 27.73
N SER A 87 -10.38 21.13 28.32
CA SER A 87 -9.25 22.02 28.55
C SER A 87 -8.76 22.56 27.21
N PRO A 88 -8.88 23.87 26.93
CA PRO A 88 -8.50 24.40 25.64
C PRO A 88 -6.99 24.29 25.42
N ILE A 89 -6.60 23.97 24.19
CA ILE A 89 -5.20 24.03 23.76
C ILE A 89 -4.95 25.32 22.94
N PRO A 90 -3.73 25.86 22.93
CA PRO A 90 -3.39 26.97 22.04
C PRO A 90 -3.58 26.58 20.56
N GLU A 91 -4.18 27.48 19.77
CA GLU A 91 -4.45 27.26 18.33
C GLU A 91 -3.21 26.83 17.57
N LEU A 92 -2.04 27.41 17.86
CA LEU A 92 -0.78 27.02 17.20
C LEU A 92 -0.40 25.55 17.45
N VAL A 93 -0.71 25.01 18.63
CA VAL A 93 -0.46 23.57 18.92
C VAL A 93 -1.36 22.69 18.05
N TYR A 94 -2.61 23.10 17.86
CA TYR A 94 -3.57 22.41 17.01
C TYR A 94 -3.14 22.46 15.53
N VAL A 95 -2.72 23.64 15.05
CA VAL A 95 -2.17 23.84 13.69
C VAL A 95 -1.01 22.88 13.41
N VAL A 96 -0.04 22.82 14.34
CA VAL A 96 1.14 21.97 14.18
C VAL A 96 0.76 20.50 14.22
N TYR A 97 -0.15 20.10 15.11
CA TYR A 97 -0.59 18.71 15.22
C TYR A 97 -1.31 18.23 13.96
N GLU A 98 -2.36 18.94 13.53
CA GLU A 98 -3.15 18.60 12.33
C GLU A 98 -2.32 18.71 11.04
N GLY A 99 -1.36 19.63 11.00
CA GLY A 99 -0.41 19.74 9.89
C GLY A 99 0.41 18.46 9.68
N MET A 100 0.69 17.71 10.75
CA MET A 100 1.40 16.43 10.62
C MET A 100 0.53 15.34 9.99
N PHE A 101 -0.79 15.36 10.19
CA PHE A 101 -1.71 14.46 9.47
C PHE A 101 -1.73 14.78 7.99
N ALA A 102 -1.71 16.08 7.62
CA ALA A 102 -1.63 16.49 6.22
C ALA A 102 -0.34 15.99 5.55
N CYS A 103 0.79 16.22 6.21
CA CYS A 103 2.10 15.76 5.75
C CYS A 103 2.18 14.23 5.66
N PHE A 104 1.69 13.52 6.68
CA PHE A 104 1.67 12.06 6.71
C PHE A 104 0.78 11.48 5.61
N THR A 105 -0.41 12.03 5.41
CA THR A 105 -1.34 11.56 4.36
C THR A 105 -0.72 11.72 2.98
N ALA A 106 -0.09 12.86 2.71
CA ALA A 106 0.62 13.09 1.47
C ALA A 106 1.82 12.13 1.30
N ALA A 107 2.54 11.84 2.38
CA ALA A 107 3.61 10.84 2.39
C ALA A 107 3.11 9.41 2.08
N VAL A 108 1.91 9.03 2.53
CA VAL A 108 1.30 7.74 2.17
C VAL A 108 1.01 7.64 0.67
N VAL A 109 0.52 8.72 0.06
CA VAL A 109 0.25 8.76 -1.39
C VAL A 109 1.51 8.47 -2.21
N CYS A 110 2.69 8.87 -1.74
CA CYS A 110 3.96 8.58 -2.42
C CYS A 110 4.15 7.08 -2.70
N GLY A 111 3.76 6.21 -1.77
CA GLY A 111 3.96 4.76 -1.87
C GLY A 111 3.43 4.13 -3.17
N GLY A 112 2.28 4.62 -3.64
CA GLY A 112 1.63 4.10 -4.84
C GLY A 112 2.05 4.76 -6.17
N THR A 113 2.63 5.96 -6.11
CA THR A 113 2.88 6.80 -7.30
C THR A 113 4.35 6.80 -7.73
N MET A 114 5.24 6.42 -6.83
CA MET A 114 6.67 6.75 -6.93
C MET A 114 7.44 6.05 -8.04
N HIS A 115 7.14 4.80 -8.40
CA HIS A 115 7.84 4.12 -9.51
C HIS A 115 7.50 4.69 -10.90
N ARG A 116 6.53 5.60 -10.99
CA ARG A 116 5.94 6.04 -12.26
C ARG A 116 5.63 7.52 -12.32
N ALA A 117 6.21 8.32 -11.42
CA ALA A 117 6.03 9.77 -11.42
C ALA A 117 7.39 10.44 -11.26
N ARG A 118 7.69 11.42 -12.12
CA ARG A 118 8.85 12.29 -11.89
C ARG A 118 8.63 13.10 -10.60
N PRO A 119 9.58 13.15 -9.65
CA PRO A 119 9.41 13.81 -8.36
C PRO A 119 8.84 15.23 -8.47
N ALA A 120 9.36 16.07 -9.37
CA ALA A 120 8.87 17.44 -9.54
C ALA A 120 7.38 17.53 -9.92
N ARG A 121 6.89 16.61 -10.77
CA ARG A 121 5.47 16.58 -11.14
C ARG A 121 4.61 16.00 -10.05
N PHE A 122 5.13 15.01 -9.33
CA PHE A 122 4.46 14.51 -8.15
C PHE A 122 4.29 15.62 -7.09
N ILE A 123 5.28 16.49 -6.91
CA ILE A 123 5.15 17.65 -6.01
C ILE A 123 4.03 18.60 -6.48
N VAL A 124 3.94 18.92 -7.77
CA VAL A 124 2.83 19.73 -8.30
C VAL A 124 1.48 19.04 -8.06
N PHE A 125 1.39 17.75 -8.38
CA PHE A 125 0.20 16.94 -8.15
C PHE A 125 -0.21 16.96 -6.67
N ILE A 126 0.70 16.65 -5.76
CA ILE A 126 0.40 16.48 -4.35
C ILE A 126 0.05 17.81 -3.67
N THR A 127 0.61 18.93 -4.12
CA THR A 127 0.24 20.28 -3.67
C THR A 127 -1.19 20.64 -4.10
N LEU A 128 -1.54 20.41 -5.37
CA LEU A 128 -2.91 20.61 -5.88
C LEU A 128 -3.90 19.67 -5.19
N TRP A 129 -3.49 18.41 -5.00
CA TRP A 129 -4.26 17.38 -4.33
C TRP A 129 -4.50 17.72 -2.86
N SER A 130 -3.49 18.20 -2.14
CA SER A 130 -3.66 18.63 -0.75
C SER A 130 -4.69 19.75 -0.65
N LEU A 131 -4.64 20.71 -1.59
CA LEU A 131 -5.62 21.79 -1.68
C LEU A 131 -7.02 21.27 -1.97
N LEU A 132 -7.20 20.49 -3.04
CA LEU A 132 -8.51 20.17 -3.59
C LEU A 132 -9.12 18.87 -3.05
N VAL A 133 -8.35 18.02 -2.37
CA VAL A 133 -8.78 16.71 -1.88
C VAL A 133 -8.63 16.62 -0.37
N TYR A 134 -7.41 16.71 0.15
CA TYR A 134 -7.15 16.53 1.58
C TYR A 134 -7.86 17.57 2.44
N ILE A 135 -7.66 18.87 2.14
CA ILE A 135 -8.22 19.97 2.93
C ILE A 135 -9.76 19.92 3.00
N PRO A 136 -10.50 19.74 1.89
CA PRO A 136 -11.96 19.57 1.94
C PRO A 136 -12.38 18.39 2.81
N ILE A 137 -11.76 17.23 2.67
CA ILE A 137 -12.17 16.04 3.44
C ILE A 137 -11.82 16.19 4.93
N ALA A 138 -10.64 16.72 5.26
CA ALA A 138 -10.27 17.04 6.63
C ALA A 138 -11.29 18.01 7.27
N ARG A 139 -11.76 19.01 6.50
CA ARG A 139 -12.85 19.87 6.95
C ARG A 139 -14.12 19.08 7.21
N TRP A 140 -14.56 18.23 6.29
CA TRP A 140 -15.81 17.48 6.43
C TRP A 140 -15.83 16.62 7.69
N SER A 141 -14.73 15.93 7.97
CA SER A 141 -14.63 14.96 9.07
C SER A 141 -14.29 15.60 10.41
N TRP A 142 -13.44 16.64 10.45
CA TRP A 142 -12.88 17.15 11.71
C TRP A 142 -13.25 18.59 12.05
N SER A 143 -13.60 19.43 11.06
CA SER A 143 -14.04 20.79 11.38
C SER A 143 -15.37 20.74 12.15
N PRO A 144 -15.58 21.61 13.15
CA PRO A 144 -16.89 21.78 13.79
C PRO A 144 -18.01 22.13 12.81
N TYR A 145 -17.67 22.67 11.63
CA TYR A 145 -18.60 23.02 10.55
C TYR A 145 -18.66 21.98 9.43
N GLY A 146 -17.90 20.90 9.57
CA GLY A 146 -17.84 19.82 8.61
C GLY A 146 -19.14 19.02 8.59
N TRP A 147 -19.67 18.77 7.40
CA TRP A 147 -20.95 18.08 7.26
C TRP A 147 -20.94 16.70 7.89
N SER A 148 -19.88 15.91 7.68
CA SER A 148 -19.79 14.55 8.19
C SER A 148 -19.75 14.53 9.71
N ARG A 149 -18.95 15.42 10.31
CA ARG A 149 -18.93 15.61 11.76
C ARG A 149 -20.31 16.01 12.31
N LEU A 150 -20.97 16.97 11.65
CA LEU A 150 -22.30 17.45 12.05
C LEU A 150 -23.40 16.39 11.91
N TYR A 151 -23.26 15.43 10.98
CA TYR A 151 -24.17 14.28 10.90
C TYR A 151 -23.85 13.17 11.90
N GLY A 152 -22.83 13.33 12.75
CA GLY A 152 -22.49 12.38 13.81
C GLY A 152 -21.61 11.21 13.37
N THR A 153 -20.91 11.33 12.25
CA THR A 153 -19.84 10.40 11.89
C THR A 153 -18.75 10.43 12.95
N LEU A 154 -18.28 9.26 13.34
CA LEU A 154 -17.20 9.04 14.30
C LEU A 154 -15.92 8.74 13.54
N ASP A 155 -15.01 9.71 13.47
CA ASP A 155 -13.67 9.51 12.95
C ASP A 155 -12.62 10.14 13.88
N PHE A 156 -12.09 9.33 14.79
CA PHE A 156 -11.27 9.79 15.90
C PHE A 156 -9.92 10.37 15.46
N ALA A 157 -9.22 9.70 14.54
CA ALA A 157 -7.86 10.05 14.15
C ALA A 157 -7.61 9.93 12.64
N GLY A 158 -8.63 9.70 11.80
CA GLY A 158 -8.51 9.86 10.35
C GLY A 158 -8.67 8.59 9.54
N GLY A 159 -9.69 7.79 9.82
CA GLY A 159 -10.13 6.73 8.92
C GLY A 159 -10.41 7.29 7.53
N THR A 160 -11.18 8.37 7.43
CA THR A 160 -11.52 9.00 6.15
C THR A 160 -10.42 9.96 5.65
N PRO A 161 -10.11 11.09 6.33
CA PRO A 161 -9.15 12.09 5.85
C PRO A 161 -7.74 11.57 5.55
N VAL A 162 -7.29 10.52 6.25
CA VAL A 162 -5.94 9.98 6.09
C VAL A 162 -5.98 8.72 5.25
N HIS A 163 -6.62 7.66 5.74
CA HIS A 163 -6.43 6.33 5.17
C HIS A 163 -7.26 6.09 3.91
N ILE A 164 -8.57 6.36 3.95
CA ILE A 164 -9.44 6.23 2.78
C ILE A 164 -8.98 7.18 1.67
N VAL A 165 -8.67 8.42 2.02
CA VAL A 165 -8.21 9.45 1.08
C VAL A 165 -6.87 9.08 0.42
N SER A 166 -5.85 8.73 1.19
CA SER A 166 -4.53 8.39 0.60
C SER A 166 -4.60 7.11 -0.24
N GLY A 167 -5.23 6.05 0.27
CA GLY A 167 -5.38 4.78 -0.44
C GLY A 167 -6.17 4.95 -1.74
N THR A 168 -7.27 5.69 -1.72
CA THR A 168 -8.09 5.92 -2.91
C THR A 168 -7.38 6.80 -3.95
N THR A 169 -6.56 7.75 -3.50
CA THR A 169 -5.71 8.55 -4.39
C THR A 169 -4.71 7.67 -5.13
N VAL A 170 -4.10 6.69 -4.44
CA VAL A 170 -3.22 5.70 -5.09
C VAL A 170 -3.99 4.88 -6.13
N ALA A 171 -5.22 4.45 -5.83
CA ALA A 171 -6.04 3.75 -6.82
C ALA A 171 -6.35 4.60 -8.05
N ALA A 172 -6.72 5.87 -7.86
CA ALA A 172 -6.95 6.81 -8.96
C ALA A 172 -5.70 6.99 -9.83
N PHE A 173 -4.53 7.17 -9.19
CA PHE A 173 -3.25 7.29 -9.89
C PHE A 173 -2.90 6.01 -10.65
N ALA A 174 -3.06 4.84 -10.02
CA ALA A 174 -2.83 3.54 -10.63
C ALA A 174 -3.73 3.32 -11.86
N MET A 175 -5.01 3.70 -11.78
CA MET A 175 -5.93 3.62 -12.93
C MET A 175 -5.54 4.58 -14.04
N PHE A 176 -5.18 5.83 -13.71
CA PHE A 176 -4.68 6.80 -14.69
C PHE A 176 -3.45 6.24 -15.43
N CYS A 177 -2.45 5.72 -14.72
CA CYS A 177 -1.30 5.07 -15.33
C CYS A 177 -1.68 3.86 -16.20
N SER A 178 -2.66 3.07 -15.78
CA SER A 178 -3.14 1.91 -16.56
C SER A 178 -3.69 2.34 -17.91
N VAL A 179 -4.52 3.38 -17.92
CA VAL A 179 -5.11 3.96 -19.14
C VAL A 179 -4.01 4.53 -20.05
N GLU A 180 -3.03 5.23 -19.49
CA GLU A 180 -1.93 5.81 -20.28
C GLU A 180 -0.93 4.76 -20.80
N SER A 181 -0.79 3.63 -20.12
CA SER A 181 0.11 2.54 -20.54
C SER A 181 -0.42 1.78 -21.77
N LYS A 182 -1.74 1.70 -21.93
CA LYS A 182 -2.41 0.99 -23.02
C LYS A 182 -2.79 1.95 -24.14
N ALA A 183 -2.22 1.75 -25.32
CA ALA A 183 -2.52 2.55 -26.52
C ALA A 183 -3.95 2.33 -27.09
N SER A 184 -4.89 1.66 -26.41
CA SER A 184 -6.28 1.65 -26.86
C SER A 184 -7.30 1.52 -25.73
N LEU A 185 -8.16 2.54 -25.64
CA LEU A 185 -9.39 2.60 -24.84
C LEU A 185 -10.29 1.34 -25.02
N GLY A 186 -10.16 0.64 -26.15
CA GLY A 186 -10.92 -0.57 -26.49
C GLY A 186 -10.61 -1.78 -25.60
N GLU A 187 -9.38 -1.92 -25.09
CA GLU A 187 -9.05 -3.00 -24.17
C GLU A 187 -9.63 -2.75 -22.76
N PHE A 188 -9.69 -1.48 -22.34
CA PHE A 188 -10.33 -1.08 -21.09
C PHE A 188 -11.85 -1.29 -21.13
N ILE A 189 -12.51 -0.89 -22.22
CA ILE A 189 -13.95 -1.13 -22.39
C ILE A 189 -14.24 -2.63 -22.44
N SER A 190 -13.44 -3.44 -23.15
CA SER A 190 -13.54 -4.91 -23.15
C SER A 190 -13.41 -5.55 -21.75
N ILE A 191 -12.53 -4.99 -20.91
CA ILE A 191 -12.39 -5.41 -19.51
C ILE A 191 -13.60 -4.95 -18.69
N ALA A 192 -14.03 -3.69 -18.82
CA ALA A 192 -15.06 -3.05 -18.01
C ALA A 192 -16.50 -3.46 -18.34
N THR A 193 -16.83 -3.83 -19.59
CA THR A 193 -18.24 -4.04 -20.00
C THR A 193 -18.63 -5.50 -20.26
N GLY A 194 -17.68 -6.46 -20.38
CA GLY A 194 -18.02 -7.86 -20.68
C GLY A 194 -17.39 -8.94 -19.79
N ARG A 195 -16.18 -8.68 -19.27
CA ARG A 195 -15.47 -9.58 -18.34
C ARG A 195 -15.57 -9.10 -16.89
N ALA A 196 -15.62 -7.79 -16.65
CA ALA A 196 -15.82 -7.22 -15.32
C ALA A 196 -17.14 -7.64 -14.70
N TRP A 197 -18.30 -7.61 -15.39
CA TRP A 197 -19.56 -8.06 -14.77
C TRP A 197 -19.52 -9.51 -14.29
N ARG A 198 -19.01 -10.43 -15.12
CA ARG A 198 -18.78 -11.82 -14.70
C ARG A 198 -17.80 -11.90 -13.54
N ARG A 199 -16.68 -11.18 -13.60
CA ARG A 199 -15.70 -11.10 -12.51
C ARG A 199 -16.20 -10.38 -11.26
N THR A 200 -17.15 -9.46 -11.36
CA THR A 200 -17.77 -8.74 -10.24
C THR A 200 -18.80 -9.66 -9.59
N VAL A 201 -19.58 -10.40 -10.36
CA VAL A 201 -20.45 -11.48 -9.85
C VAL A 201 -19.59 -12.59 -9.22
N TYR A 202 -18.47 -12.97 -9.84
CA TYR A 202 -17.49 -13.90 -9.25
C TYR A 202 -16.78 -13.31 -8.04
N PHE A 203 -16.45 -12.03 -8.03
CA PHE A 203 -15.85 -11.30 -6.90
C PHE A 203 -16.82 -11.27 -5.74
N TRP A 204 -18.08 -10.88 -5.95
CA TRP A 204 -19.10 -10.88 -4.90
C TRP A 204 -19.48 -12.31 -4.48
N LYS A 205 -19.45 -13.31 -5.38
CA LYS A 205 -19.58 -14.72 -5.03
C LYS A 205 -18.38 -15.24 -4.23
N ASN A 206 -17.16 -14.82 -4.54
CA ASN A 206 -15.94 -15.23 -3.84
C ASN A 206 -15.78 -14.48 -2.52
N VAL A 207 -16.19 -13.22 -2.43
CA VAL A 207 -16.30 -12.45 -1.19
C VAL A 207 -17.39 -13.07 -0.32
N TRP A 208 -18.55 -13.41 -0.87
CA TRP A 208 -19.61 -14.12 -0.15
C TRP A 208 -19.16 -15.54 0.26
N SER A 209 -18.45 -16.26 -0.60
CA SER A 209 -17.87 -17.57 -0.30
C SER A 209 -16.83 -17.44 0.81
N ALA A 210 -15.90 -16.50 0.72
CA ALA A 210 -14.89 -16.20 1.74
C ALA A 210 -15.53 -15.79 3.07
N LEU A 211 -16.54 -14.91 3.06
CA LEU A 211 -17.30 -14.55 4.26
C LEU A 211 -18.03 -15.76 4.84
N SER A 212 -18.67 -16.58 4.00
CA SER A 212 -19.32 -17.82 4.43
C SER A 212 -18.33 -18.87 4.94
N THR A 213 -17.10 -18.87 4.43
CA THR A 213 -16.00 -19.75 4.82
C THR A 213 -15.39 -19.26 6.12
N VAL A 214 -15.24 -17.96 6.33
CA VAL A 214 -14.87 -17.35 7.62
C VAL A 214 -15.93 -17.69 8.66
N ILE A 215 -17.22 -17.56 8.35
CA ILE A 215 -18.32 -17.97 9.25
C ILE A 215 -18.20 -19.48 9.55
N ARG A 216 -17.97 -20.33 8.55
CA ARG A 216 -17.78 -21.78 8.75
C ARG A 216 -16.52 -22.12 9.54
N ILE A 217 -15.43 -21.38 9.38
CA ILE A 217 -14.18 -21.54 10.13
C ILE A 217 -14.40 -21.11 11.58
N ILE A 218 -15.07 -19.98 11.83
CA ILE A 218 -15.44 -19.54 13.18
C ILE A 218 -16.32 -20.60 13.83
N VAL A 219 -17.32 -21.12 13.13
CA VAL A 219 -18.17 -22.22 13.62
C VAL A 219 -17.35 -23.48 13.90
N LYS A 220 -16.39 -23.84 13.04
CA LYS A 220 -15.50 -25.00 13.26
C LYS A 220 -14.51 -24.80 14.40
N ILE A 221 -13.97 -23.60 14.59
CA ILE A 221 -13.09 -23.25 15.71
C ILE A 221 -13.88 -23.27 17.02
N ILE A 222 -15.08 -22.70 17.04
CA ILE A 222 -15.98 -22.78 18.19
C ILE A 222 -16.35 -24.23 18.48
N ALA A 223 -16.73 -25.02 17.45
CA ALA A 223 -17.01 -26.44 17.59
C ALA A 223 -15.80 -27.23 18.09
N TRP A 224 -14.59 -26.90 17.62
CA TRP A 224 -13.33 -27.50 18.05
C TRP A 224 -13.00 -27.14 19.51
N ILE A 225 -13.15 -25.88 19.92
CA ILE A 225 -12.98 -25.45 21.32
C ILE A 225 -13.98 -26.17 22.23
N ILE A 226 -15.22 -26.38 21.76
CA ILE A 226 -16.25 -27.13 22.49
C ILE A 226 -15.94 -28.64 22.56
N THR A 227 -15.27 -29.22 21.55
CA THR A 227 -14.97 -30.66 21.49
C THR A 227 -13.58 -31.07 21.98
N CYS A 228 -12.66 -30.11 22.16
CA CYS A 228 -11.34 -30.34 22.78
C CYS A 228 -11.43 -30.47 24.31
N GLY A 229 -12.23 -31.43 24.77
CA GLY A 229 -12.08 -32.07 26.08
C GLY A 229 -11.26 -33.37 26.02
N ASN A 230 -10.88 -33.86 24.83
CA ASN A 230 -10.17 -35.13 24.68
C ASN A 230 -9.29 -35.15 23.42
N VAL A 231 -8.03 -34.75 23.52
CA VAL A 231 -7.03 -35.04 22.48
C VAL A 231 -6.01 -36.01 23.05
N ARG A 232 -6.11 -37.29 22.65
CA ARG A 232 -5.04 -38.29 22.84
C ARG A 232 -3.94 -38.01 21.83
N LEU A 233 -2.75 -37.68 22.32
CA LEU A 233 -1.52 -37.57 21.52
C LEU A 233 -1.13 -38.95 20.99
N ARG A 234 -1.02 -39.09 19.66
CA ARG A 234 -0.50 -40.30 19.00
C ARG A 234 1.02 -40.18 18.89
N ARG A 235 1.75 -41.21 19.33
CA ARG A 235 3.23 -41.22 19.35
C ARG A 235 3.81 -41.31 17.93
N PRO A 236 4.96 -40.67 17.64
CA PRO A 236 5.70 -40.84 16.40
C PRO A 236 6.58 -42.09 16.49
N ASN A 237 6.63 -42.89 15.42
CA ASN A 237 7.74 -43.79 15.07
C ASN A 237 7.41 -44.47 13.74
N GLU A 238 7.94 -43.97 12.63
CA GLU A 238 8.29 -44.74 11.43
C GLU A 238 9.53 -44.06 10.81
N PRO A 239 10.54 -44.83 10.33
CA PRO A 239 11.80 -44.28 9.85
C PRO A 239 11.67 -43.65 8.45
N GLU A 240 12.47 -42.61 8.19
CA GLU A 240 12.56 -41.91 6.91
C GLU A 240 13.55 -42.63 5.98
N ASP A 241 13.12 -42.97 4.76
CA ASP A 241 14.01 -43.44 3.67
C ASP A 241 14.63 -42.23 2.95
N GLU A 242 15.92 -42.31 2.64
CA GLU A 242 16.70 -41.28 1.92
C GLU A 242 16.28 -41.15 0.44
N PRO A 243 16.33 -39.94 -0.16
CA PRO A 243 15.97 -39.75 -1.56
C PRO A 243 17.15 -40.06 -2.52
N GLU A 244 16.86 -40.83 -3.56
CA GLU A 244 17.74 -41.03 -4.72
C GLU A 244 17.77 -39.79 -5.63
N ASP A 245 18.96 -39.48 -6.17
CA ASP A 245 19.22 -38.37 -7.10
C ASP A 245 18.64 -38.64 -8.51
N GLU A 246 17.67 -37.84 -8.96
CA GLU A 246 17.26 -37.75 -10.37
C GLU A 246 17.79 -36.46 -11.04
N PRO A 247 18.15 -36.52 -12.34
CA PRO A 247 18.77 -35.40 -13.05
C PRO A 247 17.77 -34.27 -13.37
N PRO A 248 18.24 -33.02 -13.51
CA PRO A 248 17.37 -31.85 -13.60
C PRO A 248 16.62 -31.81 -14.94
N GLY A 249 15.29 -31.95 -14.86
CA GLY A 249 14.36 -31.63 -15.94
C GLY A 249 14.19 -30.12 -16.11
N ILE A 250 13.96 -29.72 -17.36
CA ILE A 250 13.78 -28.32 -17.80
C ILE A 250 12.58 -27.70 -17.07
N HIS A 251 12.83 -26.67 -16.27
CA HIS A 251 11.77 -25.88 -15.64
C HIS A 251 11.05 -25.02 -16.68
N ASP A 252 9.81 -25.39 -17.00
CA ASP A 252 8.85 -24.45 -17.57
C ASP A 252 8.60 -23.33 -16.56
N VAL A 253 8.89 -22.10 -16.98
CA VAL A 253 8.70 -20.88 -16.19
C VAL A 253 7.20 -20.57 -16.14
N ASP A 254 6.53 -21.01 -15.07
CA ASP A 254 5.16 -20.61 -14.75
C ASP A 254 5.20 -19.17 -14.17
N ASP A 255 5.00 -18.18 -15.04
CA ASP A 255 5.10 -16.72 -14.76
C ASP A 255 3.90 -16.17 -13.95
N THR A 256 3.29 -17.00 -13.09
CA THR A 256 2.08 -16.66 -12.32
C THR A 256 2.32 -16.49 -10.82
N SER A 257 3.54 -16.69 -10.31
CA SER A 257 3.87 -16.56 -8.88
C SER A 257 4.93 -15.50 -8.58
N ALA A 258 4.82 -14.31 -9.15
CA ALA A 258 5.60 -13.16 -8.67
C ALA A 258 5.07 -12.70 -7.28
N VAL A 259 5.33 -13.50 -6.25
CA VAL A 259 5.31 -13.04 -4.87
C VAL A 259 6.36 -11.96 -4.79
N PHE A 260 5.92 -10.71 -4.64
CA PHE A 260 6.79 -9.55 -4.53
C PHE A 260 7.79 -9.78 -3.40
N GLN A 261 9.05 -10.08 -3.75
CA GLN A 261 10.07 -10.35 -2.76
C GLN A 261 10.53 -9.02 -2.17
N PRO A 262 10.49 -8.86 -0.83
CA PRO A 262 10.95 -7.64 -0.18
C PRO A 262 12.43 -7.45 -0.46
N TYR A 263 12.82 -6.25 -0.87
CA TYR A 263 14.23 -5.91 -1.07
C TYR A 263 15.03 -5.94 0.23
N ASN A 264 14.48 -5.42 1.32
CA ASN A 264 15.15 -5.41 2.61
C ASN A 264 14.16 -5.53 3.77
N VAL A 265 14.07 -6.73 4.35
CA VAL A 265 13.19 -7.02 5.49
C VAL A 265 13.53 -6.18 6.71
N ASN A 266 14.81 -5.85 6.95
CA ASN A 266 15.21 -5.03 8.10
C ASN A 266 14.64 -3.62 8.01
N TYR A 267 14.53 -3.05 6.80
CA TYR A 267 13.89 -1.74 6.60
C TYR A 267 12.39 -1.80 6.84
N ILE A 268 11.72 -2.88 6.42
CA ILE A 268 10.30 -3.10 6.69
C ILE A 268 10.06 -3.19 8.19
N VAL A 269 10.85 -4.00 8.91
CA VAL A 269 10.69 -4.20 10.35
C VAL A 269 10.99 -2.91 11.13
N LEU A 270 12.11 -2.25 10.84
CA LEU A 270 12.48 -0.99 11.50
C LEU A 270 11.46 0.10 11.22
N GLY A 271 11.07 0.26 9.94
CA GLY A 271 10.06 1.23 9.55
C GLY A 271 8.71 0.94 10.20
N THR A 272 8.29 -0.32 10.30
CA THR A 272 7.05 -0.71 11.00
C THR A 272 7.12 -0.42 12.49
N ALA A 273 8.26 -0.70 13.15
CA ALA A 273 8.45 -0.41 14.57
C ALA A 273 8.36 1.10 14.86
N LEU A 274 9.03 1.93 14.04
CA LEU A 274 8.97 3.39 14.17
C LEU A 274 7.58 3.95 13.82
N LEU A 275 6.92 3.38 12.81
CA LEU A 275 5.55 3.74 12.44
C LEU A 275 4.57 3.42 13.56
N TRP A 276 4.68 2.25 14.19
CA TRP A 276 3.88 1.83 15.34
C TRP A 276 4.13 2.76 16.54
N PHE A 277 5.40 3.06 16.84
CA PHE A 277 5.74 4.01 17.90
C PHE A 277 5.17 5.40 17.63
N GLY A 278 5.29 5.91 16.40
CA GLY A 278 4.69 7.18 15.98
C GLY A 278 3.16 7.20 16.08
N TRP A 279 2.52 6.05 15.82
CA TRP A 279 1.06 5.90 15.92
C TRP A 279 0.53 6.15 17.33
N ALA A 280 1.40 6.05 18.35
CA ALA A 280 1.04 6.45 19.71
C ALA A 280 0.67 7.94 19.81
N GLY A 281 1.40 8.81 19.10
CA GLY A 281 1.05 10.22 18.97
C GLY A 281 -0.08 10.48 17.99
N PHE A 282 -0.23 9.64 16.97
CA PHE A 282 -1.31 9.72 15.98
C PHE A 282 -2.68 9.49 16.62
N ASN A 283 -2.90 8.32 17.23
CA ASN A 283 -4.18 8.02 17.87
C ASN A 283 -4.24 8.62 19.28
N GLY A 284 -3.24 8.41 20.13
CA GLY A 284 -3.26 8.92 21.51
C GLY A 284 -3.35 10.45 21.58
N GLY A 285 -2.68 11.15 20.66
CA GLY A 285 -2.74 12.62 20.59
C GLY A 285 -4.08 13.16 20.09
N SER A 286 -4.90 12.36 19.40
CA SER A 286 -6.20 12.78 18.87
C SER A 286 -7.26 12.96 19.99
N ALA A 287 -6.94 12.55 21.22
CA ALA A 287 -7.68 12.95 22.42
C ALA A 287 -7.42 14.40 22.84
N LEU A 288 -6.44 15.07 22.22
CA LEU A 288 -6.12 16.50 22.36
C LEU A 288 -5.88 16.97 23.81
N GLY A 289 -5.47 16.04 24.67
CA GLY A 289 -5.15 16.28 26.07
C GLY A 289 -4.47 15.08 26.72
N ALA A 290 -3.81 15.31 27.85
CA ALA A 290 -3.25 14.25 28.68
C ALA A 290 -4.35 13.72 29.62
N ASN A 291 -5.21 12.84 29.11
CA ASN A 291 -6.39 12.34 29.80
C ASN A 291 -6.54 10.80 29.62
N LEU A 292 -7.50 10.19 30.31
CA LEU A 292 -7.72 8.74 30.23
C LEU A 292 -8.16 8.28 28.84
N ARG A 293 -8.83 9.15 28.06
CA ARG A 293 -9.18 8.85 26.67
C ARG A 293 -7.95 8.71 25.78
N ALA A 294 -6.91 9.53 25.98
CA ALA A 294 -5.62 9.40 25.30
C ALA A 294 -4.94 8.06 25.63
N VAL A 295 -4.94 7.67 26.91
CA VAL A 295 -4.38 6.39 27.37
C VAL A 295 -5.15 5.22 26.77
N SER A 296 -6.48 5.27 26.78
CA SER A 296 -7.35 4.27 26.16
C SER A 296 -7.08 4.15 24.66
N ALA A 297 -6.99 5.28 23.94
CA ALA A 297 -6.71 5.30 22.51
C ALA A 297 -5.35 4.68 22.17
N TRP A 298 -4.31 4.98 22.95
CA TRP A 298 -2.99 4.36 22.78
C TRP A 298 -3.05 2.84 23.03
N ALA A 299 -3.70 2.41 24.11
CA ALA A 299 -3.85 0.99 24.43
C ALA A 299 -4.60 0.24 23.32
N SER A 300 -5.73 0.78 22.86
CA SER A 300 -6.49 0.24 21.72
C SER A 300 -5.62 0.12 20.47
N THR A 301 -4.81 1.15 20.19
CA THR A 301 -3.87 1.16 19.06
C THR A 301 -2.85 0.02 19.14
N HIS A 302 -2.24 -0.16 20.33
CA HIS A 302 -1.26 -1.22 20.55
C HIS A 302 -1.87 -2.61 20.40
N PHE A 303 -3.03 -2.86 21.01
CA PHE A 303 -3.66 -4.18 20.98
C PHE A 303 -4.22 -4.54 19.59
N ALA A 304 -4.76 -3.58 18.84
CA ALA A 304 -5.17 -3.79 17.46
C ALA A 304 -3.99 -4.16 16.55
N ALA A 305 -2.85 -3.47 16.72
CA ALA A 305 -1.63 -3.75 15.95
C ALA A 305 -1.04 -5.13 16.28
N CYS A 306 -0.98 -5.52 17.57
CA CYS A 306 -0.58 -6.86 17.98
C CYS A 306 -1.48 -7.95 17.36
N ALA A 307 -2.80 -7.78 17.46
CA ALA A 307 -3.75 -8.75 16.95
C ALA A 307 -3.72 -8.86 15.42
N GLY A 308 -3.60 -7.72 14.74
CA GLY A 308 -3.43 -7.65 13.29
C GLY A 308 -2.13 -8.31 12.83
N GLY A 309 -1.01 -8.03 13.51
CA GLY A 309 0.29 -8.62 13.19
C GLY A 309 0.33 -10.13 13.38
N VAL A 310 -0.20 -10.62 14.51
CA VAL A 310 -0.34 -12.07 14.73
C VAL A 310 -1.23 -12.71 13.65
N THR A 311 -2.37 -12.09 13.34
CA THR A 311 -3.28 -12.61 12.30
C THR A 311 -2.62 -12.62 10.92
N GLY A 312 -1.87 -11.56 10.57
CA GLY A 312 -1.11 -11.47 9.34
C GLY A 312 -0.03 -12.55 9.25
N MET A 313 0.71 -12.78 10.32
CA MET A 313 1.74 -13.83 10.39
C MET A 313 1.17 -15.24 10.14
N PHE A 314 -0.05 -15.52 10.62
CA PHE A 314 -0.76 -16.77 10.38
C PHE A 314 -1.61 -16.76 9.09
N TRP A 315 -1.59 -15.70 8.29
CA TRP A 315 -2.41 -15.57 7.09
C TRP A 315 -2.20 -16.71 6.09
N ILE A 316 -0.95 -17.11 5.84
CA ILE A 316 -0.64 -18.22 4.91
C ILE A 316 -1.31 -19.53 5.36
N TRP A 317 -1.38 -19.75 6.67
CA TRP A 317 -2.01 -20.93 7.26
C TRP A 317 -3.52 -20.87 7.15
N LEU A 318 -4.10 -19.68 7.39
CA LEU A 318 -5.53 -19.42 7.21
C LEU A 318 -5.95 -19.56 5.74
N TYR A 319 -5.19 -19.00 4.81
CA TYR A 319 -5.45 -19.04 3.37
C TYR A 319 -5.39 -20.47 2.82
N LYS A 320 -4.33 -21.22 3.14
CA LYS A 320 -4.18 -22.64 2.75
C LYS A 320 -5.16 -23.58 3.47
N ALA A 321 -5.84 -23.13 4.52
CA ALA A 321 -6.92 -23.88 5.17
C ALA A 321 -8.29 -23.66 4.51
N MET A 322 -8.41 -22.69 3.59
CA MET A 322 -9.61 -22.50 2.80
C MET A 322 -9.70 -23.65 1.77
N PRO A 323 -10.84 -24.35 1.66
CA PRO A 323 -11.02 -25.39 0.65
C PRO A 323 -10.92 -24.80 -0.77
N ASP A 324 -10.17 -25.45 -1.65
CA ASP A 324 -10.20 -25.13 -3.08
C ASP A 324 -11.56 -25.56 -3.66
N ASP A 325 -12.43 -24.60 -3.97
CA ASP A 325 -13.73 -24.85 -4.63
C ASP A 325 -13.57 -25.55 -6.01
N ASN A 326 -12.36 -25.53 -6.59
CA ASN A 326 -12.03 -26.22 -7.84
C ASN A 326 -11.63 -27.69 -7.66
N ALA A 327 -11.40 -28.17 -6.43
CA ALA A 327 -11.02 -29.55 -6.17
C ALA A 327 -12.21 -30.52 -6.22
N SER A 328 -13.45 -30.02 -6.12
CA SER A 328 -14.66 -30.86 -6.22
C SER A 328 -15.04 -31.24 -7.65
N ASP A 329 -14.58 -30.51 -8.67
CA ASP A 329 -14.89 -30.79 -10.08
C ASP A 329 -13.85 -31.68 -10.78
N ALA A 330 -12.69 -31.90 -10.16
CA ALA A 330 -11.65 -32.78 -10.70
C ALA A 330 -11.89 -34.27 -10.40
N GLY A 331 -12.96 -34.60 -9.67
CA GLY A 331 -13.24 -35.95 -9.17
C GLY A 331 -13.88 -36.93 -10.16
N SER A 332 -14.21 -36.53 -11.40
CA SER A 332 -14.96 -37.40 -12.33
C SER A 332 -14.24 -37.83 -13.61
N GLN A 333 -12.99 -37.45 -13.84
CA GLN A 333 -12.25 -37.92 -15.03
C GLN A 333 -10.75 -38.06 -14.78
N GLN A 334 -10.32 -39.23 -14.30
CA GLN A 334 -9.19 -40.03 -14.84
C GLN A 334 -8.79 -41.12 -13.85
N SER A 335 -9.24 -42.34 -14.13
CA SER A 335 -8.58 -43.57 -13.71
C SER A 335 -7.26 -43.69 -14.48
N GLY A 336 -6.16 -43.27 -13.86
CA GLY A 336 -4.81 -43.43 -14.37
C GLY A 336 -3.85 -43.62 -13.20
N GLU A 337 -3.59 -44.88 -12.85
CA GLU A 337 -2.60 -45.28 -11.86
C GLU A 337 -1.21 -44.78 -12.30
N GLY A 338 -0.56 -43.95 -11.47
CA GLY A 338 0.82 -43.51 -11.68
C GLY A 338 1.11 -42.02 -11.38
N SER A 339 0.12 -41.13 -11.48
CA SER A 339 0.33 -39.67 -11.29
C SER A 339 -0.05 -39.15 -9.89
N GLY A 340 -0.86 -39.92 -9.14
CA GLY A 340 -1.45 -39.46 -7.87
C GLY A 340 -0.45 -39.24 -6.72
N ALA A 341 0.69 -39.94 -6.72
CA ALA A 341 1.68 -39.85 -5.65
C ALA A 341 2.53 -38.57 -5.74
N SER A 342 2.94 -38.16 -6.95
CA SER A 342 3.71 -36.93 -7.18
C SER A 342 2.85 -35.67 -6.95
N ARG A 343 1.58 -35.70 -7.37
CA ARG A 343 0.63 -34.59 -7.14
C ARG A 343 0.22 -34.45 -5.67
N ARG A 344 0.15 -35.56 -4.92
CA ARG A 344 -0.03 -35.54 -3.45
C ARG A 344 1.22 -35.08 -2.71
N ARG A 345 2.43 -35.42 -3.18
CA ARG A 345 3.69 -34.96 -2.57
C ARG A 345 3.87 -33.43 -2.61
N HIS A 346 3.35 -32.76 -3.63
CA HIS A 346 3.32 -31.29 -3.66
C HIS A 346 2.27 -30.66 -2.73
N ALA A 347 1.15 -31.36 -2.49
CA ALA A 347 0.12 -30.92 -1.56
C ALA A 347 0.50 -31.13 -0.08
N ASP A 348 1.46 -32.03 0.18
CA ASP A 348 1.92 -32.40 1.52
C ASP A 348 3.23 -31.72 1.93
N ARG A 349 3.51 -30.51 1.40
CA ARG A 349 4.58 -29.67 1.94
C ARG A 349 4.17 -29.28 3.36
N ARG A 350 4.69 -30.06 4.33
CA ARG A 350 4.40 -30.00 5.76
C ARG A 350 4.28 -28.53 6.21
N ARG A 351 3.17 -28.21 6.87
CA ARG A 351 2.96 -26.93 7.57
C ARG A 351 3.93 -26.87 8.75
N THR A 352 5.17 -26.47 8.51
CA THR A 352 6.14 -26.25 9.59
C THR A 352 6.07 -24.79 10.03
N PHE A 353 6.41 -24.53 11.30
CA PHE A 353 6.54 -23.16 11.84
C PHE A 353 7.61 -22.33 11.11
N ASP A 354 8.36 -22.93 10.19
CA ASP A 354 9.37 -22.27 9.35
C ASP A 354 8.77 -21.28 8.33
N ASP A 355 7.45 -21.34 8.08
CA ASP A 355 6.72 -20.41 7.19
C ASP A 355 6.32 -19.08 7.87
N LEU A 356 6.70 -18.85 9.13
CA LEU A 356 6.41 -17.59 9.83
C LEU A 356 7.26 -16.43 9.27
N SER A 357 6.60 -15.37 8.81
CA SER A 357 7.27 -14.25 8.13
C SER A 357 7.05 -12.92 8.85
N ALA A 358 8.17 -12.27 9.17
CA ALA A 358 8.18 -10.92 9.75
C ALA A 358 7.50 -9.88 8.84
N VAL A 359 7.52 -10.07 7.52
CA VAL A 359 6.86 -9.16 6.57
C VAL A 359 5.34 -9.27 6.69
N TYR A 360 4.80 -10.49 6.77
CA TYR A 360 3.37 -10.68 6.98
C TYR A 360 2.90 -10.22 8.36
N PHE A 361 3.76 -10.35 9.39
CA PHE A 361 3.49 -9.73 10.69
C PHE A 361 3.42 -8.20 10.59
N CYS A 362 4.43 -7.57 9.96
CA CYS A 362 4.46 -6.11 9.81
C CYS A 362 3.25 -5.61 9.03
N ASP A 363 2.90 -6.29 7.94
CA ASP A 363 1.75 -5.96 7.12
C ASP A 363 0.42 -6.07 7.87
N GLY A 364 0.23 -7.16 8.61
CA GLY A 364 -0.93 -7.33 9.49
C GLY A 364 -1.00 -6.28 10.60
N ALA A 365 0.14 -5.90 11.18
CA ALA A 365 0.21 -4.88 12.21
C ALA A 365 -0.20 -3.50 11.66
N ILE A 366 0.30 -3.11 10.49
CA ILE A 366 -0.09 -1.88 9.80
C ILE A 366 -1.58 -1.91 9.46
N SER A 367 -2.11 -3.03 8.98
CA SER A 367 -3.54 -3.19 8.70
C SER A 367 -4.41 -2.99 9.95
N GLY A 368 -3.97 -3.49 11.11
CA GLY A 368 -4.63 -3.28 12.40
C GLY A 368 -4.55 -1.83 12.88
N LEU A 369 -3.40 -1.17 12.73
CA LEU A 369 -3.19 0.24 13.04
C LEU A 369 -4.13 1.15 12.21
N VAL A 370 -4.24 0.88 10.91
CA VAL A 370 -5.17 1.61 10.02
C VAL A 370 -6.61 1.43 10.48
N ALA A 371 -7.06 0.20 10.74
CA ALA A 371 -8.46 -0.06 11.07
C ALA A 371 -8.89 0.52 12.43
N ILE A 372 -8.01 0.53 13.43
CA ILE A 372 -8.35 1.10 14.75
C ILE A 372 -8.35 2.64 14.76
N THR A 373 -7.71 3.28 13.78
CA THR A 373 -7.55 4.75 13.71
C THR A 373 -8.86 5.54 13.87
N PRO A 374 -9.94 5.26 13.12
CA PRO A 374 -11.20 5.98 13.33
C PRO A 374 -11.88 5.69 14.68
N ALA A 375 -11.48 4.64 15.39
CA ALA A 375 -12.17 4.11 16.56
C ALA A 375 -11.41 4.27 17.88
N ALA A 376 -10.11 4.55 17.85
CA ALA A 376 -9.21 4.29 18.98
C ALA A 376 -9.67 4.94 20.30
N GLY A 377 -10.15 6.18 20.27
CA GLY A 377 -10.68 6.89 21.44
C GLY A 377 -12.20 6.84 21.59
N TYR A 378 -12.88 5.95 20.87
CA TYR A 378 -14.33 5.76 20.89
C TYR A 378 -14.75 4.36 21.33
N VAL A 379 -13.87 3.37 21.25
CA VAL A 379 -14.19 1.95 21.51
C VAL A 379 -13.45 1.42 22.74
N PRO A 380 -14.04 0.51 23.52
CA PRO A 380 -13.39 -0.02 24.70
C PRO A 380 -12.18 -0.87 24.30
N VAL A 381 -11.10 -0.82 25.09
CA VAL A 381 -9.81 -1.45 24.78
C VAL A 381 -9.92 -2.95 24.46
N TRP A 382 -10.83 -3.67 25.14
CA TRP A 382 -11.04 -5.10 24.89
C TRP A 382 -11.51 -5.42 23.46
N SER A 383 -12.18 -4.47 22.81
CA SER A 383 -12.68 -4.64 21.44
C SER A 383 -11.61 -4.37 20.38
N ALA A 384 -10.53 -3.65 20.71
CA ALA A 384 -9.50 -3.26 19.76
C ALA A 384 -8.80 -4.42 19.03
N PRO A 385 -8.50 -5.57 19.66
CA PRO A 385 -8.02 -6.76 18.94
C PRO A 385 -8.90 -7.21 17.77
N ILE A 386 -10.22 -7.00 17.86
CA ILE A 386 -11.18 -7.37 16.80
C ILE A 386 -10.89 -6.58 15.52
N PHE A 387 -10.59 -5.28 15.65
CA PHE A 387 -10.21 -4.43 14.51
C PHE A 387 -8.96 -4.96 13.81
N GLY A 388 -7.95 -5.37 14.59
CA GLY A 388 -6.73 -5.98 14.08
C GLY A 388 -6.99 -7.27 13.29
N ILE A 389 -7.72 -8.21 13.89
CA ILE A 389 -8.02 -9.52 13.28
C ILE A 389 -8.86 -9.35 12.00
N VAL A 390 -9.97 -8.61 12.10
CA VAL A 390 -10.90 -8.43 10.98
C VAL A 390 -10.22 -7.68 9.83
N SER A 391 -9.47 -6.62 10.14
CA SER A 391 -8.74 -5.87 9.11
C SER A 391 -7.66 -6.70 8.43
N ALA A 392 -6.83 -7.43 9.20
CA ALA A 392 -5.81 -8.29 8.62
C ALA A 392 -6.39 -9.34 7.66
N ILE A 393 -7.55 -9.92 7.98
CA ILE A 393 -8.24 -10.88 7.10
C ILE A 393 -8.79 -10.19 5.86
N LEU A 394 -9.62 -9.15 6.03
CA LEU A 394 -10.33 -8.51 4.92
C LEU A 394 -9.39 -7.76 3.97
N VAL A 395 -8.35 -7.10 4.51
CA VAL A 395 -7.33 -6.42 3.71
C VAL A 395 -6.52 -7.42 2.90
N ASN A 396 -6.14 -8.58 3.46
CA ASN A 396 -5.42 -9.60 2.69
C ASN A 396 -6.28 -10.23 1.59
N LEU A 397 -7.58 -10.44 1.82
CA LEU A 397 -8.51 -10.83 0.76
C LEU A 397 -8.58 -9.76 -0.33
N LEU A 398 -8.72 -8.48 0.06
CA LEU A 398 -8.77 -7.36 -0.87
C LEU A 398 -7.48 -7.25 -1.69
N LYS A 399 -6.32 -7.49 -1.06
CA LYS A 399 -5.01 -7.50 -1.72
C LYS A 399 -4.90 -8.51 -2.83
N ASN A 400 -5.48 -9.70 -2.68
CA ASN A 400 -5.47 -10.72 -3.72
C ASN A 400 -6.20 -10.24 -4.98
N GLU A 401 -7.34 -9.56 -4.78
CA GLU A 401 -8.13 -9.01 -5.87
C GLU A 401 -7.45 -7.78 -6.49
N THR A 402 -6.99 -6.84 -5.67
CA THR A 402 -6.39 -5.58 -6.17
C THR A 402 -5.07 -5.81 -6.90
N ARG A 403 -4.32 -6.88 -6.62
CA ARG A 403 -3.16 -7.29 -7.44
C ARG A 403 -3.53 -7.48 -8.91
N ILE A 404 -4.73 -7.97 -9.19
CA ILE A 404 -5.17 -8.26 -10.55
C ILE A 404 -5.66 -7.00 -11.26
N TYR A 405 -6.45 -6.17 -10.56
CA TYR A 405 -7.14 -5.01 -11.15
C TYR A 405 -6.36 -3.69 -11.04
N LEU A 406 -5.63 -3.51 -9.94
CA LEU A 406 -4.78 -2.35 -9.65
C LEU A 406 -3.31 -2.77 -9.71
N ARG A 407 -2.89 -3.38 -10.83
CA ARG A 407 -1.48 -3.78 -11.09
C ARG A 407 -0.48 -2.63 -10.94
N HIS A 408 -0.99 -1.41 -11.06
CA HIS A 408 -0.21 -0.19 -10.92
C HIS A 408 -0.11 0.31 -9.46
N ASP A 409 -0.59 -0.41 -8.46
CA ASP A 409 -0.33 -0.20 -7.03
C ASP A 409 0.51 -1.36 -6.45
N PRO A 410 1.84 -1.38 -6.69
CA PRO A 410 2.69 -2.52 -6.33
C PRO A 410 2.83 -2.71 -4.82
N LEU A 411 2.74 -1.64 -4.03
CA LEU A 411 2.82 -1.68 -2.57
C LEU A 411 1.46 -1.95 -1.91
N GLN A 412 0.39 -2.07 -2.70
CA GLN A 412 -0.97 -2.35 -2.24
C GLN A 412 -1.50 -1.31 -1.25
N VAL A 413 -1.08 -0.05 -1.41
CA VAL A 413 -1.43 1.07 -0.53
C VAL A 413 -2.95 1.25 -0.48
N PHE A 414 -3.64 1.08 -1.62
CA PHE A 414 -5.10 1.14 -1.67
C PHE A 414 -5.76 0.12 -0.74
N ALA A 415 -5.33 -1.14 -0.81
CA ALA A 415 -5.95 -2.20 -0.02
C ALA A 415 -5.70 -2.01 1.48
N VAL A 416 -4.48 -1.65 1.86
CA VAL A 416 -4.11 -1.42 3.27
C VAL A 416 -4.85 -0.20 3.82
N HIS A 417 -4.74 0.95 3.16
CA HIS A 417 -5.24 2.19 3.72
C HIS A 417 -6.73 2.43 3.43
N ALA A 418 -7.18 2.33 2.19
CA ALA A 418 -8.61 2.55 1.90
C ALA A 418 -9.47 1.35 2.33
N GLY A 419 -9.01 0.13 2.08
CA GLY A 419 -9.68 -1.08 2.58
C GLY A 419 -9.71 -1.14 4.10
N GLY A 420 -8.55 -1.01 4.75
CA GLY A 420 -8.45 -1.00 6.21
C GLY A 420 -9.22 0.16 6.86
N GLY A 421 -9.18 1.36 6.26
CA GLY A 421 -9.92 2.52 6.71
C GLY A 421 -11.44 2.31 6.68
N LEU A 422 -11.98 1.75 5.60
CA LEU A 422 -13.40 1.38 5.52
C LEU A 422 -13.81 0.32 6.55
N VAL A 423 -12.97 -0.71 6.76
CA VAL A 423 -13.19 -1.73 7.79
C VAL A 423 -13.25 -1.06 9.17
N GLY A 424 -12.31 -0.16 9.45
CA GLY A 424 -12.28 0.62 10.68
C GLY A 424 -13.51 1.48 10.88
N MET A 425 -13.89 2.26 9.87
CA MET A 425 -15.09 3.11 9.90
C MET A 425 -16.35 2.30 10.18
N GLY A 426 -16.50 1.14 9.52
CA GLY A 426 -17.60 0.23 9.74
C GLY A 426 -17.64 -0.33 11.16
N LEU A 427 -16.54 -0.88 11.65
CA LEU A 427 -16.44 -1.44 13.01
C LEU A 427 -16.64 -0.37 14.11
N THR A 428 -16.22 0.87 13.86
CA THR A 428 -16.41 2.00 14.79
C THR A 428 -17.90 2.18 15.13
N ALA A 429 -18.81 2.06 14.16
CA ALA A 429 -20.24 2.19 14.42
C ALA A 429 -20.80 1.12 15.38
N PHE A 430 -20.23 -0.09 15.37
CA PHE A 430 -20.70 -1.20 16.20
C PHE A 430 -20.14 -1.19 17.61
N PHE A 431 -18.91 -0.71 17.78
CA PHE A 431 -18.18 -0.75 19.05
C PHE A 431 -18.05 0.61 19.74
N ALA A 432 -18.56 1.69 19.16
CA ALA A 432 -18.56 3.01 19.80
C ALA A 432 -19.30 2.95 21.15
N ASP A 433 -18.60 3.36 22.20
CA ASP A 433 -19.02 3.25 23.58
C ASP A 433 -19.03 4.63 24.25
N PRO A 434 -20.20 5.12 24.73
CA PRO A 434 -20.30 6.41 25.40
C PRO A 434 -19.39 6.55 26.62
N VAL A 435 -19.13 5.46 27.35
CA VAL A 435 -18.26 5.49 28.54
C VAL A 435 -16.81 5.76 28.13
N THR A 436 -16.33 5.06 27.09
CA THR A 436 -14.99 5.28 26.53
C THR A 436 -14.83 6.70 25.99
N ILE A 437 -15.84 7.20 25.26
CA ILE A 437 -15.84 8.56 24.71
C ILE A 437 -15.71 9.60 25.83
N GLY A 438 -16.42 9.38 26.95
CA GLY A 438 -16.43 10.28 28.10
C GLY A 438 -15.24 10.15 29.06
N LEU A 439 -14.22 9.34 28.75
CA LEU A 439 -13.03 9.18 29.62
C LEU A 439 -12.20 10.46 29.80
N ASP A 440 -12.38 11.45 28.93
CA ASP A 440 -11.78 12.78 29.09
C ASP A 440 -12.57 13.69 30.05
N GLY A 441 -13.73 13.23 30.54
CA GLY A 441 -14.58 13.93 31.49
C GLY A 441 -15.51 14.98 30.87
N HIS A 442 -15.48 15.16 29.54
CA HIS A 442 -16.29 16.20 28.89
C HIS A 442 -16.90 15.79 27.54
N SER A 443 -16.30 14.85 26.80
CA SER A 443 -16.82 14.44 25.50
C SER A 443 -18.02 13.52 25.65
N THR A 444 -18.99 13.68 24.77
CA THR A 444 -20.18 12.83 24.71
C THR A 444 -20.33 12.27 23.31
N ILE A 445 -20.90 11.07 23.20
CA ILE A 445 -21.19 10.50 21.89
C ILE A 445 -22.09 11.47 21.09
N PRO A 446 -21.70 11.86 19.87
CA PRO A 446 -22.55 12.65 18.99
C PRO A 446 -23.88 11.93 18.74
N HIS A 447 -24.97 12.69 18.74
CA HIS A 447 -26.32 12.20 18.49
C HIS A 447 -26.66 10.93 19.30
N PRO A 448 -26.75 11.01 20.63
CA PRO A 448 -27.00 9.85 21.49
C PRO A 448 -28.29 9.08 21.12
N GLU A 449 -29.24 9.75 20.47
CA GLU A 449 -30.47 9.17 19.94
C GLU A 449 -30.28 8.23 18.73
N TYR A 450 -29.10 8.22 18.11
CA TYR A 450 -28.84 7.36 16.95
C TYR A 450 -28.67 5.90 17.34
N THR A 451 -29.43 5.04 16.66
CA THR A 451 -29.25 3.59 16.70
C THR A 451 -27.91 3.21 16.07
N MET A 452 -27.38 2.04 16.46
CA MET A 452 -26.17 1.46 15.88
C MET A 452 -26.23 1.37 14.34
N GLY A 453 -27.38 0.97 13.78
CA GLY A 453 -27.58 0.91 12.33
C GLY A 453 -27.54 2.28 11.65
N LYS A 454 -28.08 3.32 12.30
CA LYS A 454 -28.02 4.70 11.78
C LYS A 454 -26.58 5.23 11.81
N ARG A 455 -25.81 4.96 12.87
CA ARG A 455 -24.38 5.28 12.95
C ARG A 455 -23.60 4.60 11.83
N PHE A 456 -23.82 3.30 11.63
CA PHE A 456 -23.19 2.55 10.55
C PHE A 456 -23.51 3.14 9.18
N GLY A 457 -24.76 3.55 8.95
CA GLY A 457 -25.16 4.28 7.75
C GLY A 457 -24.35 5.55 7.51
N PHE A 458 -24.16 6.39 8.53
CA PHE A 458 -23.35 7.62 8.40
C PHE A 458 -21.86 7.33 8.21
N GLN A 459 -21.28 6.33 8.90
CA GLN A 459 -19.90 5.91 8.66
C GLN A 459 -19.68 5.48 7.20
N LEU A 460 -20.64 4.75 6.62
CA LEU A 460 -20.58 4.36 5.21
C LEU A 460 -20.73 5.56 4.28
N VAL A 461 -21.66 6.48 4.56
CA VAL A 461 -21.85 7.69 3.76
C VAL A 461 -20.57 8.52 3.76
N ASP A 462 -19.93 8.72 4.91
CA ASP A 462 -18.66 9.43 5.01
C ASP A 462 -17.54 8.74 4.23
N GLY A 463 -17.28 7.45 4.53
CA GLY A 463 -16.21 6.70 3.88
C GLY A 463 -16.39 6.61 2.35
N LEU A 464 -17.60 6.33 1.86
CA LEU A 464 -17.88 6.23 0.43
C LEU A 464 -17.87 7.59 -0.27
N SER A 465 -18.34 8.66 0.40
CA SER A 465 -18.24 10.02 -0.15
C SER A 465 -16.78 10.45 -0.23
N GLY A 466 -15.99 10.18 0.81
CA GLY A 466 -14.54 10.40 0.83
C GLY A 466 -13.83 9.67 -0.30
N MET A 467 -14.15 8.38 -0.52
CA MET A 467 -13.62 7.61 -1.66
C MET A 467 -14.02 8.22 -3.00
N CYS A 468 -15.32 8.46 -3.22
CA CYS A 468 -15.84 8.93 -4.50
C CYS A 468 -15.23 10.29 -4.87
N TYR A 469 -15.28 11.25 -3.94
CA TYR A 469 -14.70 12.58 -4.14
C TYR A 469 -13.19 12.51 -4.40
N THR A 470 -12.46 11.77 -3.57
CA THR A 470 -11.01 11.58 -3.71
C THR A 470 -10.65 10.98 -5.06
N PHE A 471 -11.37 9.94 -5.50
CA PHE A 471 -11.09 9.26 -6.74
C PHE A 471 -11.30 10.19 -7.95
N VAL A 472 -12.46 10.84 -7.99
CA VAL A 472 -12.84 11.76 -9.08
C VAL A 472 -11.91 12.96 -9.13
N MET A 473 -11.64 13.61 -8.00
CA MET A 473 -10.80 14.79 -7.96
C MET A 473 -9.33 14.48 -8.23
N SER A 474 -8.80 13.35 -7.72
CA SER A 474 -7.45 12.90 -8.06
C SER A 474 -7.29 12.69 -9.57
N LEU A 475 -8.26 12.05 -10.23
CA LEU A 475 -8.26 11.91 -11.69
C LEU A 475 -8.38 13.25 -12.40
N ALA A 476 -9.27 14.14 -11.94
CA ALA A 476 -9.44 15.47 -12.51
C ALA A 476 -8.13 16.27 -12.48
N ILE A 477 -7.40 16.24 -11.36
CA ILE A 477 -6.09 16.90 -11.23
C ILE A 477 -5.07 16.28 -12.20
N LEU A 478 -4.99 14.95 -12.28
CA LEU A 478 -4.05 14.26 -13.18
C LEU A 478 -4.31 14.59 -14.66
N TYR A 479 -5.58 14.57 -15.09
CA TYR A 479 -5.96 14.95 -16.44
C TYR A 479 -5.78 16.45 -16.71
N PHE A 480 -6.03 17.30 -15.72
CA PHE A 480 -5.75 18.73 -15.82
C PHE A 480 -4.25 18.99 -16.01
N MET A 481 -3.39 18.36 -15.21
CA MET A 481 -1.94 18.46 -15.38
C MET A 481 -1.48 17.96 -16.74
N LYS A 482 -2.08 16.88 -17.25
CA LYS A 482 -1.84 16.38 -18.61
C LYS A 482 -2.25 17.39 -19.68
N LEU A 483 -3.41 18.03 -19.53
CA LEU A 483 -3.89 19.07 -20.44
C LEU A 483 -2.92 20.26 -20.47
N VAL A 484 -2.52 20.77 -19.30
CA VAL A 484 -1.55 21.87 -19.19
C VAL A 484 -0.23 21.50 -19.85
N ALA A 485 0.31 20.31 -19.58
CA ALA A 485 1.52 19.84 -20.24
C ALA A 485 1.36 19.75 -21.76
N SER A 486 0.22 19.27 -22.26
CA SER A 486 -0.05 19.20 -23.70
C SER A 486 -0.14 20.55 -24.39
N ILE A 487 -0.48 21.63 -23.68
CA ILE A 487 -0.58 22.99 -24.22
C ILE A 487 0.78 23.67 -24.22
N PHE A 488 1.55 23.53 -23.13
CA PHE A 488 2.74 24.34 -22.89
C PHE A 488 4.06 23.60 -23.11
N MET A 489 4.06 22.27 -23.21
CA MET A 489 5.27 21.47 -23.34
C MET A 489 5.31 20.75 -24.70
N SER A 490 6.48 20.79 -25.34
CA SER A 490 6.70 20.11 -26.62
C SER A 490 6.85 18.59 -26.49
N THR A 491 7.03 18.07 -25.28
CA THR A 491 7.24 16.63 -25.01
C THR A 491 5.93 15.90 -24.72
N PRO A 492 5.70 14.70 -25.30
CA PRO A 492 4.52 13.90 -25.02
C PRO A 492 4.40 13.50 -23.53
N TRP A 493 3.18 13.55 -22.98
CA TRP A 493 2.89 13.19 -21.58
C TRP A 493 3.42 11.80 -21.18
N LYS A 494 3.51 10.84 -22.10
CA LYS A 494 4.00 9.48 -21.80
C LYS A 494 5.49 9.43 -21.43
N GLN A 495 6.34 10.18 -22.15
CA GLN A 495 7.78 10.32 -21.85
C GLN A 495 8.02 11.13 -20.57
N ILE A 496 7.06 11.99 -20.27
CA ILE A 496 7.00 12.82 -19.09
C ILE A 496 6.62 11.93 -17.89
N ALA A 497 5.48 11.24 -17.91
CA ALA A 497 4.92 10.54 -16.76
C ALA A 497 5.78 9.36 -16.32
N VAL A 498 6.23 8.52 -17.26
CA VAL A 498 7.01 7.32 -16.93
C VAL A 498 8.46 7.69 -16.68
N TYR A 499 9.00 7.17 -15.57
CA TYR A 499 10.40 7.29 -15.20
C TYR A 499 11.21 6.28 -16.03
N ASP A 500 11.35 6.52 -17.33
CA ASP A 500 12.20 5.71 -18.22
C ASP A 500 13.39 6.55 -18.70
N ASP A 501 14.57 5.94 -18.67
CA ASP A 501 15.89 6.38 -19.20
C ASP A 501 16.69 7.49 -18.49
N GLU A 502 16.10 8.50 -17.86
CA GLU A 502 16.89 9.66 -17.34
C GLU A 502 17.73 9.34 -16.08
N ASN A 503 17.46 8.22 -15.40
CA ASN A 503 18.14 7.87 -14.15
C ASN A 503 19.38 7.00 -14.30
N ARG A 504 19.74 6.60 -15.53
CA ARG A 504 21.04 5.97 -15.76
C ARG A 504 22.17 6.89 -15.28
N LEU A 505 22.00 8.21 -15.46
CA LEU A 505 22.99 9.22 -15.09
C LEU A 505 23.04 9.51 -13.58
N GLU A 506 21.91 9.54 -12.88
CA GLU A 506 21.90 9.71 -11.41
C GLU A 506 22.37 8.44 -10.70
N ASP A 507 22.00 7.25 -11.19
CA ASP A 507 22.52 5.98 -10.68
C ASP A 507 24.02 5.84 -10.97
N GLU A 508 24.50 6.31 -12.13
CA GLU A 508 25.94 6.44 -12.44
C GLU A 508 26.62 7.46 -11.51
N PHE A 509 26.04 8.64 -11.27
CA PHE A 509 26.59 9.69 -10.39
C PHE A 509 26.68 9.24 -8.93
N GLN A 510 25.62 8.61 -8.40
CA GLN A 510 25.62 8.04 -7.05
C GLN A 510 26.57 6.84 -6.93
N ALA A 511 26.71 6.03 -7.99
CA ALA A 511 27.73 4.99 -8.05
C ALA A 511 29.14 5.59 -7.98
N THR A 512 29.41 6.69 -8.69
CA THR A 512 30.68 7.43 -8.63
C THR A 512 30.96 7.98 -7.25
N ILE A 513 30.00 8.66 -6.60
CA ILE A 513 30.18 9.17 -5.23
C ILE A 513 30.42 8.02 -4.24
N SER A 514 29.69 6.91 -4.38
CA SER A 514 29.88 5.74 -3.51
C SER A 514 31.20 5.01 -3.74
N GLN A 515 31.77 5.08 -4.95
CA GLN A 515 33.12 4.60 -5.24
C GLN A 515 34.17 5.54 -4.65
N GLN A 516 33.96 6.85 -4.78
CA GLN A 516 34.85 7.88 -4.27
C GLN A 516 34.89 7.88 -2.73
N TRP A 517 33.74 7.72 -2.08
CA TRP A 517 33.69 7.60 -0.62
C TRP A 517 34.33 6.30 -0.11
N ARG A 518 34.22 5.19 -0.88
CA ARG A 518 34.94 3.95 -0.56
C ARG A 518 36.45 4.08 -0.74
N SER A 519 36.93 4.86 -1.72
CA SER A 519 38.36 5.14 -1.89
C SER A 519 38.91 6.06 -0.81
N ASP A 520 38.10 6.99 -0.30
CA ASP A 520 38.52 7.95 0.73
C ASP A 520 38.58 7.31 2.14
N LEU A 521 37.81 6.25 2.38
CA LEU A 521 37.81 5.48 3.63
C LEU A 521 38.95 4.46 3.74
N ASP A 522 39.81 4.36 2.74
CA ASP A 522 40.92 3.40 2.70
C ASP A 522 42.30 4.12 2.81
N PRO A 523 42.62 4.82 3.93
CA PRO A 523 43.90 5.51 4.09
C PRO A 523 45.07 4.57 4.41
N LEU A 524 44.82 3.27 4.58
CA LEU A 524 45.82 2.26 4.86
C LEU A 524 45.79 1.22 3.73
N GLY A 525 46.46 1.52 2.61
CA GLY A 525 46.56 0.64 1.45
C GLY A 525 46.94 -0.79 1.80
N ARG A 526 45.94 -1.62 2.09
CA ARG A 526 46.09 -3.04 2.40
C ARG A 526 45.53 -3.85 1.24
N ILE A 527 46.48 -4.27 0.40
CA ILE A 527 46.45 -5.43 -0.49
C ILE A 527 45.44 -5.32 -1.62
N HIS A 528 45.95 -4.95 -2.79
CA HIS A 528 45.37 -5.34 -4.07
C HIS A 528 45.11 -6.85 -4.10
N ALA A 529 43.87 -7.26 -3.85
CA ALA A 529 43.32 -8.40 -4.58
C ALA A 529 43.09 -7.90 -6.00
N SER A 530 43.89 -8.42 -6.94
CA SER A 530 43.65 -8.19 -8.37
C SER A 530 42.19 -8.47 -8.69
N PRO A 531 41.57 -7.71 -9.62
CA PRO A 531 40.25 -8.08 -10.09
C PRO A 531 40.38 -9.46 -10.71
N VAL A 532 39.68 -10.45 -10.14
CA VAL A 532 39.28 -11.62 -10.91
C VAL A 532 38.49 -11.05 -12.08
N GLN A 533 39.16 -10.93 -13.21
CA GLN A 533 38.49 -10.81 -14.49
C GLN A 533 37.58 -12.04 -14.58
N ARG A 534 36.29 -11.87 -14.27
CA ARG A 534 35.27 -12.66 -14.94
C ARG A 534 35.34 -12.24 -16.39
N GLU A 535 36.27 -12.87 -17.10
CA GLU A 535 36.23 -12.99 -18.53
C GLU A 535 34.81 -13.41 -18.87
N ARG A 536 34.05 -12.50 -19.50
CA ARG A 536 32.81 -12.89 -20.15
C ARG A 536 33.21 -14.01 -21.08
N GLN A 537 32.82 -15.24 -20.76
CA GLN A 537 32.76 -16.29 -21.75
C GLN A 537 31.96 -15.71 -22.90
N ARG A 538 32.65 -15.41 -23.99
CA ARG A 538 32.02 -15.13 -25.28
C ARG A 538 31.11 -16.33 -25.55
N PRO A 539 29.91 -16.15 -26.13
CA PRO A 539 29.13 -17.28 -26.59
C PRO A 539 30.04 -18.12 -27.51
N VAL A 540 30.26 -19.37 -27.11
CA VAL A 540 30.96 -20.36 -27.92
C VAL A 540 30.18 -20.43 -29.23
N ALA A 541 30.84 -20.10 -30.33
CA ALA A 541 30.29 -20.31 -31.66
C ALA A 541 29.93 -21.79 -31.79
N ILE A 542 28.65 -22.08 -32.01
CA ILE A 542 28.16 -23.40 -32.35
C ILE A 542 28.89 -23.82 -33.64
N PRO A 543 29.70 -24.89 -33.65
CA PRO A 543 30.26 -25.40 -34.89
C PRO A 543 29.09 -25.97 -35.71
N MET A 544 28.83 -25.41 -36.89
CA MET A 544 27.96 -26.07 -37.86
C MET A 544 28.56 -27.45 -38.18
N ARG A 545 27.76 -28.50 -37.99
CA ARG A 545 28.11 -29.85 -38.44
C ARG A 545 28.29 -29.85 -39.96
N PRO A 546 29.33 -30.53 -40.50
CA PRO A 546 29.45 -30.74 -41.93
C PRO A 546 28.36 -31.72 -42.38
N ILE A 547 27.52 -31.28 -43.31
CA ILE A 547 26.57 -32.14 -44.01
C ILE A 547 27.38 -33.06 -44.93
N HIS A 548 27.31 -34.36 -44.67
CA HIS A 548 27.81 -35.39 -45.59
C HIS A 548 27.05 -35.29 -46.91
N GLY A 549 27.81 -35.19 -48.01
CA GLY A 549 27.28 -35.33 -49.36
C GLY A 549 26.80 -36.75 -49.61
N SER A 550 25.61 -36.87 -50.21
CA SER A 550 25.28 -37.99 -51.08
C SER A 550 25.13 -37.45 -52.49
N GLN A 551 25.79 -38.12 -53.42
CA GLN A 551 25.89 -37.80 -54.83
C GLN A 551 24.51 -37.76 -55.50
N THR A 552 24.32 -36.87 -56.47
CA THR A 552 23.69 -37.20 -57.77
C THR A 552 23.94 -36.08 -58.79
N GLN A 553 24.74 -36.43 -59.80
CA GLN A 553 24.76 -36.05 -61.23
C GLN A 553 24.24 -34.67 -61.72
N SER A 554 25.11 -34.04 -62.53
CA SER A 554 24.85 -32.99 -63.53
C SER A 554 23.95 -33.52 -64.69
N PRO A 555 23.46 -32.74 -65.70
CA PRO A 555 24.04 -31.52 -66.27
C PRO A 555 23.07 -30.41 -66.75
N GLY A 556 23.63 -29.23 -67.11
CA GLY A 556 23.11 -28.48 -68.26
C GLY A 556 23.05 -26.95 -68.15
N SER A 557 23.78 -26.32 -69.07
CA SER A 557 23.64 -24.96 -69.63
C SER A 557 24.38 -23.78 -68.96
N SER A 558 25.38 -23.33 -69.70
CA SER A 558 26.15 -22.08 -69.67
C SER A 558 25.43 -20.99 -70.51
N PRO A 559 26.05 -19.84 -70.85
CA PRO A 559 26.53 -18.72 -70.02
C PRO A 559 26.06 -17.34 -70.57
N LYS A 560 26.42 -16.22 -69.91
CA LYS A 560 26.67 -14.85 -70.49
C LYS A 560 27.29 -13.98 -69.38
N LEU A 561 28.60 -13.65 -69.35
CA LEU A 561 29.36 -12.63 -70.11
C LEU A 561 28.56 -11.31 -70.21
N THR A 562 28.99 -10.16 -69.64
CA THR A 562 30.28 -9.45 -69.81
C THR A 562 30.57 -8.43 -68.67
N PRO A 563 31.83 -7.94 -68.54
CA PRO A 563 32.34 -7.09 -67.45
C PRO A 563 32.39 -5.59 -67.81
N VAL A 564 32.85 -4.75 -66.86
CA VAL A 564 33.41 -3.35 -66.94
C VAL A 564 32.93 -2.63 -65.66
N GLY A 565 33.70 -1.88 -64.87
CA GLY A 565 35.06 -1.36 -64.96
C GLY A 565 35.32 -0.53 -63.69
N SER A 566 36.59 -0.29 -63.43
CA SER A 566 37.20 0.48 -62.33
C SER A 566 36.83 1.97 -62.26
N GLU A 567 36.77 2.53 -61.04
CA GLU A 567 37.19 3.90 -60.62
C GLU A 567 36.86 4.03 -59.12
N GLN A 568 37.81 4.00 -58.16
CA GLN A 568 38.76 5.02 -57.68
C GLN A 568 38.18 6.40 -57.28
N HIS A 569 38.60 6.83 -56.07
CA HIS A 569 38.49 8.14 -55.40
C HIS A 569 37.18 8.43 -54.67
N GLY A 570 37.13 9.00 -53.46
CA GLY A 570 38.13 9.58 -52.57
C GLY A 570 37.40 10.52 -51.56
N TYR A 571 37.83 10.49 -50.31
CA TYR A 571 37.79 11.54 -49.26
C TYR A 571 36.71 12.65 -49.29
N TYR A 572 36.00 12.89 -48.19
CA TYR A 572 36.42 13.80 -47.10
C TYR A 572 35.35 13.92 -45.98
N ALA A 573 35.87 14.00 -44.75
CA ALA A 573 35.39 14.64 -43.52
C ALA A 573 34.03 14.24 -42.91
#